data_AF-D8J370-F1
#
_entry.id   AF-D8J370-F1
#
_cell.length_a   1.000
_cell.length_b   1.000
_cell.length_c   1.000
_cell.angle_alpha   90.00
_cell.angle_beta   90.00
_cell.angle_gamma   90.00
#
_symmetry.space_group_name_H-M   'P 1'
#
loop_
_entity.id
_entity.type
_entity.pdbx_description
1 polymer ?
#
loop_
_entity_poly.entity_id
_entity_poly.type
_entity_poly.pdbx_seq_one_letter_code
_entity_poly.pdbx_strand_id
1 'polypeptide(L)'
;MNPSADAIEELIDVAGGISEPPRIRLLGDESTLKGVMSDFILASNAADLIDEETLELRALADGSENSLLISPNEVVALINVGDTVAGLTTDDEEFVSLAYDSYTTTWEEAETFNLRTPPLSRVRSTLAEDIGEPVEADFTGVLDSLQTARGDGDGLDEVTISLLIAAKNEVLLYDISKWGEDVGIASKATFSRTKTRLEDMGLIDTEKVPIDVGRPRLRLKFGDERLREANTDQLASVAQNLLN
;
A
#
# COMPACT_ATOMS: atom_id res chain seq x y z
N MET A 1 17.36 -2.59 11.40
CA MET A 1 18.00 -1.26 11.59
C MET A 1 18.46 -0.74 10.25
N ASN A 2 18.16 0.52 9.95
CA ASN A 2 18.47 1.25 8.72
C ASN A 2 18.46 0.39 7.43
N PRO A 3 17.36 -0.35 7.13
CA PRO A 3 17.26 -1.12 5.90
C PRO A 3 17.17 -0.20 4.68
N SER A 4 17.60 -0.69 3.51
CA SER A 4 17.32 -0.04 2.22
C SER A 4 15.83 -0.11 1.89
N ALA A 5 15.38 0.70 0.92
CA ALA A 5 14.00 0.67 0.42
C ALA A 5 13.57 -0.76 0.03
N ASP A 6 14.33 -1.40 -0.85
CA ASP A 6 14.06 -2.78 -1.31
C ASP A 6 13.98 -3.79 -0.15
N ALA A 7 14.78 -3.61 0.90
CA ALA A 7 14.77 -4.51 2.05
C ALA A 7 13.52 -4.29 2.93
N ILE A 8 12.99 -3.08 3.00
CA ILE A 8 11.70 -2.80 3.67
C ILE A 8 10.56 -3.42 2.87
N GLU A 9 10.57 -3.25 1.55
CA GLU A 9 9.56 -3.80 0.64
C GLU A 9 9.47 -5.33 0.77
N GLU A 10 10.60 -6.02 0.62
CA GLU A 10 10.66 -7.48 0.72
C GLU A 10 10.31 -7.98 2.13
N LEU A 11 10.68 -7.24 3.19
CA LEU A 11 10.30 -7.58 4.56
C LEU A 11 8.78 -7.56 4.76
N ILE A 12 8.10 -6.54 4.25
CA ILE A 12 6.63 -6.43 4.34
C ILE A 12 5.96 -7.53 3.52
N ASP A 13 6.45 -7.79 2.30
CA ASP A 13 5.94 -8.86 1.43
C ASP A 13 6.06 -10.24 2.11
N VAL A 14 7.26 -10.56 2.62
CA VAL A 14 7.51 -11.82 3.33
C VAL A 14 6.68 -11.92 4.61
N ALA A 15 6.62 -10.86 5.42
CA ALA A 15 5.86 -10.87 6.66
C ALA A 15 4.36 -11.06 6.41
N GLY A 16 3.80 -10.41 5.40
CA GLY A 16 2.39 -10.57 5.00
C GLY A 16 2.06 -11.95 4.41
N GLY A 17 3.05 -12.65 3.85
CA GLY A 17 2.90 -14.01 3.33
C GLY A 17 2.96 -15.14 4.38
N ILE A 18 3.35 -14.83 5.62
CA ILE A 18 3.46 -15.81 6.72
C ILE A 18 2.16 -15.78 7.54
N SER A 19 1.63 -16.95 7.94
CA SER A 19 0.37 -16.99 8.71
C SER A 19 0.49 -16.45 10.14
N GLU A 20 1.67 -16.60 10.75
CA GLU A 20 2.00 -16.13 12.09
C GLU A 20 3.41 -15.52 12.08
N PRO A 21 3.57 -14.31 11.51
CA PRO A 21 4.87 -13.65 11.43
C PRO A 21 5.41 -13.31 12.83
N PRO A 22 6.75 -13.28 13.01
CA PRO A 22 7.33 -12.81 14.26
C PRO A 22 7.04 -11.32 14.45
N ARG A 23 7.10 -10.85 15.70
CA ARG A 23 7.08 -9.40 15.98
C ARG A 23 8.34 -8.74 15.43
N ILE A 24 8.15 -7.74 14.59
CA ILE A 24 9.19 -7.03 13.85
C ILE A 24 9.20 -5.57 14.30
N ARG A 25 10.37 -5.11 14.73
CA ARG A 25 10.65 -3.70 15.01
C ARG A 25 11.55 -3.16 13.92
N LEU A 26 11.02 -2.26 13.09
CA LEU A 26 11.74 -1.67 11.97
C LEU A 26 12.07 -0.23 12.29
N LEU A 27 13.37 0.01 12.48
CA LEU A 27 13.93 1.34 12.68
C LEU A 27 14.71 1.73 11.43
N GLY A 28 14.24 2.75 10.71
CA GLY A 28 14.76 3.17 9.41
C GLY A 28 14.84 4.69 9.26
N ASP A 29 15.56 5.17 8.24
CA ASP A 29 15.59 6.59 7.89
C ASP A 29 14.18 7.09 7.53
N GLU A 30 13.82 8.28 8.03
CA GLU A 30 12.46 8.82 7.86
C GLU A 30 12.12 9.07 6.38
N SER A 31 13.08 9.53 5.58
CA SER A 31 12.86 9.81 4.16
C SER A 31 12.68 8.53 3.35
N THR A 32 13.43 7.48 3.71
CA THR A 32 13.31 6.15 3.12
C THR A 32 11.95 5.53 3.46
N LEU A 33 11.53 5.59 4.73
CA LEU A 33 10.20 5.13 5.15
C LEU A 33 9.08 5.87 4.41
N LYS A 34 9.19 7.21 4.26
CA LYS A 34 8.21 8.00 3.50
C LYS A 34 8.16 7.62 2.02
N GLY A 35 9.31 7.34 1.42
CA GLY A 35 9.40 6.94 0.01
C GLY A 35 8.76 5.58 -0.23
N VAL A 36 9.16 4.58 0.56
CA VAL A 36 8.63 3.21 0.47
C VAL A 36 7.12 3.18 0.75
N MET A 37 6.68 3.86 1.81
CA MET A 37 5.25 3.90 2.21
C MET A 37 4.40 4.85 1.36
N SER A 38 4.94 5.37 0.25
CA SER A 38 4.15 6.10 -0.75
C SER A 38 3.41 5.18 -1.70
N ASP A 39 3.87 3.93 -1.86
CA ASP A 39 3.12 2.90 -2.57
C ASP A 39 1.94 2.43 -1.73
N PHE A 40 0.74 2.52 -2.28
CA PHE A 40 -0.49 2.22 -1.55
C PHE A 40 -0.56 0.76 -1.12
N ILE A 41 -0.21 -0.19 -2.01
CA ILE A 41 -0.35 -1.62 -1.74
C ILE A 41 0.57 -2.00 -0.59
N LEU A 42 1.83 -1.58 -0.68
CA LEU A 42 2.82 -1.83 0.33
C LEU A 42 2.47 -1.15 1.66
N ALA A 43 2.06 0.11 1.63
CA ALA A 43 1.69 0.85 2.84
C ALA A 43 0.44 0.26 3.52
N SER A 44 -0.55 -0.20 2.75
CA SER A 44 -1.74 -0.86 3.30
C SER A 44 -1.43 -2.24 3.87
N ASN A 45 -0.55 -3.02 3.26
CA ASN A 45 -0.06 -4.29 3.83
C ASN A 45 0.75 -4.06 5.12
N ALA A 46 1.62 -3.05 5.13
CA ALA A 46 2.33 -2.66 6.35
C ALA A 46 1.36 -2.20 7.45
N ALA A 47 0.30 -1.49 7.07
CA ALA A 47 -0.74 -1.06 8.01
C ALA A 47 -1.54 -2.26 8.59
N ASP A 48 -1.79 -3.32 7.81
CA ASP A 48 -2.34 -4.57 8.37
C ASP A 48 -1.41 -5.18 9.42
N LEU A 49 -0.11 -5.31 9.11
CA LEU A 49 0.87 -5.84 10.06
C LEU A 49 0.99 -4.99 11.34
N ILE A 50 0.80 -3.67 11.23
CA ILE A 50 0.78 -2.76 12.39
C ILE A 50 -0.50 -2.95 13.22
N ASP A 51 -1.67 -3.06 12.57
CA ASP A 51 -2.95 -3.25 13.25
C ASP A 51 -2.99 -4.60 13.99
N GLU A 52 -2.30 -5.61 13.45
CA GLU A 52 -2.10 -6.93 14.07
C GLU A 52 -1.01 -6.97 15.15
N GLU A 53 -0.37 -5.83 15.47
CA GLU A 53 0.77 -5.72 16.40
C GLU A 53 1.99 -6.60 16.03
N THR A 54 2.11 -6.95 14.75
CA THR A 54 3.25 -7.69 14.21
C THR A 54 4.38 -6.75 13.83
N LEU A 55 4.07 -5.58 13.26
CA LEU A 55 5.05 -4.61 12.81
C LEU A 55 4.96 -3.33 13.63
N GLU A 56 6.11 -2.81 14.07
CA GLU A 56 6.23 -1.45 14.58
C GLU A 56 7.26 -0.70 13.74
N LEU A 57 6.97 0.56 13.39
CA LEU A 57 7.85 1.43 12.61
C LEU A 57 8.32 2.62 13.46
N ARG A 58 9.63 2.89 13.43
CA ARG A 58 10.23 4.08 14.04
C ARG A 58 11.24 4.74 13.10
N ALA A 59 11.36 6.05 13.20
CA ALA A 59 12.27 6.86 12.41
C ALA A 59 13.60 7.09 13.16
N LEU A 60 14.71 6.83 12.48
CA LEU A 60 16.05 7.16 12.97
C LEU A 60 16.27 8.68 12.91
N ALA A 61 16.74 9.26 14.02
CA ALA A 61 17.11 10.68 14.08
C ALA A 61 18.41 10.97 13.30
N ASP A 62 19.36 10.04 13.32
CA ASP A 62 20.63 10.12 12.61
C ASP A 62 20.92 8.79 11.90
N GLY A 63 21.45 8.86 10.67
CA GLY A 63 21.70 7.71 9.82
C GLY A 63 22.68 6.73 10.48
N SER A 64 22.21 5.52 10.79
CA SER A 64 23.11 4.42 11.15
C SER A 64 23.89 3.98 9.92
N GLU A 65 25.21 3.79 10.02
CA GLU A 65 26.00 3.40 8.84
C GLU A 65 25.69 1.99 8.32
N ASN A 66 25.07 1.13 9.14
CA ASN A 66 24.90 -0.28 8.84
C ASN A 66 23.43 -0.71 8.80
N SER A 67 23.06 -1.49 7.78
CA SER A 67 21.82 -2.24 7.75
C SER A 67 21.98 -3.53 8.55
N LEU A 68 21.27 -3.66 9.67
CA LEU A 68 21.38 -4.80 10.58
C LEU A 68 20.01 -5.46 10.81
N LEU A 69 20.02 -6.80 10.86
CA LEU A 69 18.97 -7.62 11.47
C LEU A 69 19.51 -8.13 12.81
N ILE A 70 18.74 -7.92 13.87
CA ILE A 70 19.16 -8.24 15.24
C ILE A 70 18.08 -9.10 15.86
N SER A 71 18.48 -10.22 16.46
CA SER A 71 17.65 -11.07 17.29
C SER A 71 18.33 -11.29 18.64
N PRO A 72 17.63 -11.89 19.63
CA PRO A 72 18.27 -12.26 20.90
C PRO A 72 19.42 -13.27 20.76
N ASN A 73 19.57 -13.94 19.61
CA ASN A 73 20.52 -15.04 19.43
C ASN A 73 21.62 -14.74 18.40
N GLU A 74 21.39 -13.80 17.49
CA GLU A 74 22.35 -13.48 16.42
C GLU A 74 22.18 -12.05 15.92
N VAL A 75 23.27 -11.50 15.39
CA VAL A 75 23.31 -10.24 14.65
C VAL A 75 23.78 -10.50 13.24
N VAL A 76 23.02 -10.02 12.26
CA VAL A 76 23.33 -10.13 10.84
C VAL A 76 23.51 -8.72 10.26
N ALA A 77 24.71 -8.43 9.77
CA ALA A 77 24.97 -7.25 8.96
C ALA A 77 24.70 -7.54 7.48
N LEU A 78 23.80 -6.76 6.87
CA LEU A 78 23.41 -6.91 5.47
C LEU A 78 24.38 -6.13 4.58
N ILE A 79 24.87 -6.78 3.53
CA ILE A 79 25.79 -6.22 2.55
C ILE A 79 25.21 -6.40 1.17
N ASN A 80 24.99 -5.29 0.47
CA ASN A 80 24.51 -5.27 -0.91
C ASN A 80 25.69 -5.09 -1.87
N VAL A 81 25.83 -6.01 -2.83
CA VAL A 81 26.84 -5.94 -3.90
C VAL A 81 26.15 -6.18 -5.24
N GLY A 82 25.93 -5.10 -6.01
CA GLY A 82 25.10 -5.16 -7.21
C GLY A 82 23.69 -5.64 -6.85
N ASP A 83 23.22 -6.66 -7.56
CA ASP A 83 21.89 -7.26 -7.35
C ASP A 83 21.90 -8.39 -6.30
N THR A 84 22.99 -8.57 -5.55
CA THR A 84 23.12 -9.63 -4.55
C THR A 84 23.20 -9.07 -3.14
N VAL A 85 22.41 -9.66 -2.23
CA VAL A 85 22.47 -9.39 -0.80
C VAL A 85 23.18 -10.56 -0.09
N ALA A 86 24.14 -10.25 0.77
CA ALA A 86 24.83 -11.21 1.63
C ALA A 86 24.76 -10.76 3.10
N GLY A 87 24.74 -11.72 4.03
CA GLY A 87 24.76 -11.46 5.46
C GLY A 87 26.10 -11.86 6.09
N LEU A 88 26.69 -10.96 6.87
CA LEU A 88 27.73 -11.32 7.85
C LEU A 88 27.06 -11.56 9.20
N THR A 89 27.06 -12.81 9.65
CA THR A 89 26.43 -13.21 10.92
C THR A 89 27.46 -13.39 12.04
N THR A 90 27.02 -13.10 13.26
CA THR A 90 27.71 -13.47 14.49
C THR A 90 26.70 -13.93 15.54
N ASP A 91 27.02 -15.02 16.23
CA ASP A 91 26.30 -15.62 17.35
C ASP A 91 27.10 -15.52 18.67
N ASP A 92 28.18 -14.75 18.69
CA ASP A 92 28.95 -14.45 19.90
C ASP A 92 28.07 -13.78 20.97
N GLU A 93 27.79 -14.52 22.05
CA GLU A 93 26.81 -14.13 23.06
C GLU A 93 27.07 -12.75 23.68
N GLU A 94 28.35 -12.41 23.94
CA GLU A 94 28.72 -11.12 24.53
C GLU A 94 28.43 -9.97 23.56
N PHE A 95 28.81 -10.14 22.29
CA PHE A 95 28.53 -9.15 21.26
C PHE A 95 27.03 -9.03 20.94
N VAL A 96 26.31 -10.15 20.83
CA VAL A 96 24.86 -10.16 20.57
C VAL A 96 24.12 -9.43 21.68
N SER A 97 24.41 -9.72 22.96
CA SER A 97 23.79 -9.03 24.09
C SER A 97 24.07 -7.53 24.06
N LEU A 98 25.32 -7.13 23.80
CA LEU A 98 25.71 -5.73 23.72
C LEU A 98 24.96 -4.99 22.60
N ALA A 99 24.88 -5.59 21.41
CA ALA A 99 24.19 -5.02 20.27
C ALA A 99 22.67 -4.92 20.55
N TYR A 100 22.07 -5.99 21.06
CA TYR A 100 20.65 -6.05 21.36
C TYR A 100 20.23 -4.96 22.36
N ASP A 101 20.98 -4.79 23.44
CA ASP A 101 20.71 -3.75 24.45
C ASP A 101 20.87 -2.35 23.85
N SER A 102 21.97 -2.12 23.13
CA SER A 102 22.26 -0.82 22.50
C SER A 102 21.15 -0.40 21.54
N TYR A 103 20.73 -1.28 20.64
CA TYR A 103 19.69 -0.96 19.65
C TYR A 103 18.28 -0.96 20.25
N THR A 104 18.06 -1.64 21.37
CA THR A 104 16.81 -1.49 22.15
C THR A 104 16.71 -0.08 22.73
N THR A 105 17.79 0.47 23.28
CA THR A 105 17.80 1.88 23.73
C THR A 105 17.55 2.84 22.57
N THR A 106 18.23 2.64 21.42
CA THR A 106 17.98 3.48 20.24
C THR A 106 16.53 3.39 19.77
N TRP A 107 15.93 2.19 19.81
CA TRP A 107 14.51 1.99 19.50
C TRP A 107 13.61 2.81 20.42
N GLU A 108 13.81 2.72 21.73
CA GLU A 108 12.99 3.40 22.74
C GLU A 108 13.04 4.93 22.60
N GLU A 109 14.20 5.48 22.22
CA GLU A 109 14.43 6.90 22.01
C GLU A 109 13.93 7.41 20.64
N ALA A 110 13.77 6.53 19.65
CA ALA A 110 13.35 6.88 18.30
C ALA A 110 11.88 7.31 18.21
N GLU A 111 11.58 8.22 17.28
CA GLU A 111 10.22 8.70 17.05
C GLU A 111 9.35 7.65 16.34
N THR A 112 8.09 7.52 16.76
CA THR A 112 7.12 6.63 16.10
C THR A 112 6.82 7.11 14.69
N PHE A 113 6.93 6.21 13.72
CA PHE A 113 6.53 6.45 12.35
C PHE A 113 5.09 5.95 12.14
N ASN A 114 4.14 6.88 11.99
CA ASN A 114 2.72 6.55 11.85
C ASN A 114 2.29 6.56 10.38
N LEU A 115 1.67 5.46 9.94
CA LEU A 115 1.07 5.38 8.60
C LEU A 115 -0.27 6.10 8.59
N ARG A 116 -0.53 6.84 7.50
CA ARG A 116 -1.83 7.45 7.22
C ARG A 116 -2.72 6.54 6.37
N THR A 117 -2.09 5.63 5.64
CA THR A 117 -2.74 4.67 4.76
C THR A 117 -3.52 3.66 5.61
N PRO A 118 -4.79 3.37 5.26
CA PRO A 118 -5.57 2.38 5.98
C PRO A 118 -5.08 0.94 5.72
N PRO A 119 -5.27 0.01 6.66
CA PRO A 119 -5.00 -1.42 6.47
C PRO A 119 -5.78 -2.00 5.28
N LEU A 120 -5.15 -2.87 4.47
CA LEU A 120 -5.80 -3.44 3.27
C LEU A 120 -7.01 -4.29 3.65
N SER A 121 -6.93 -5.04 4.76
CA SER A 121 -8.04 -5.82 5.30
C SER A 121 -9.28 -4.95 5.56
N ARG A 122 -9.10 -3.75 6.11
CA ARG A 122 -10.16 -2.76 6.36
C ARG A 122 -10.72 -2.19 5.07
N VAL A 123 -9.86 -1.90 4.10
CA VAL A 123 -10.30 -1.42 2.78
C VAL A 123 -11.21 -2.46 2.12
N ARG A 124 -10.79 -3.74 2.08
CA ARG A 124 -11.58 -4.84 1.52
C ARG A 124 -12.90 -5.03 2.24
N SER A 125 -12.89 -5.16 3.58
CA SER A 125 -14.11 -5.41 4.36
C SER A 125 -15.14 -4.30 4.20
N THR A 126 -14.71 -3.04 4.31
CA THR A 126 -15.62 -1.88 4.16
C THR A 126 -16.11 -1.71 2.73
N LEU A 127 -15.31 -2.05 1.72
CA LEU A 127 -15.77 -2.01 0.33
C LEU A 127 -16.88 -3.03 0.07
N ALA A 128 -16.75 -4.24 0.62
CA ALA A 128 -17.79 -5.27 0.56
C ALA A 128 -19.07 -4.84 1.30
N GLU A 129 -18.92 -4.25 2.50
CA GLU A 129 -20.04 -3.84 3.36
C GLU A 129 -20.79 -2.60 2.83
N ASP A 130 -20.07 -1.55 2.43
CA ASP A 130 -20.65 -0.25 2.09
C ASP A 130 -21.02 -0.11 0.61
N ILE A 131 -20.30 -0.78 -0.28
CA ILE A 131 -20.48 -0.66 -1.73
C ILE A 131 -20.99 -1.97 -2.35
N GLY A 132 -20.38 -3.10 -1.99
CA GLY A 132 -20.87 -4.44 -2.34
C GLY A 132 -19.76 -5.43 -2.66
N GLU A 133 -20.03 -6.71 -2.39
CA GLU A 133 -19.10 -7.84 -2.63
C GLU A 133 -18.52 -7.89 -4.06
N PRO A 134 -19.26 -7.63 -5.16
CA PRO A 134 -18.66 -7.64 -6.50
C PRO A 134 -17.58 -6.56 -6.70
N VAL A 135 -17.75 -5.41 -6.04
CA VAL A 135 -16.81 -4.29 -6.11
C VAL A 135 -15.54 -4.62 -5.34
N GLU A 136 -15.69 -5.24 -4.16
CA GLU A 136 -14.56 -5.76 -3.40
C GLU A 136 -13.79 -6.83 -4.17
N ALA A 137 -14.49 -7.81 -4.76
CA ALA A 137 -13.85 -8.87 -5.52
C ALA A 137 -13.09 -8.33 -6.74
N ASP A 138 -13.65 -7.34 -7.44
CA ASP A 138 -12.96 -6.66 -8.53
C ASP A 138 -11.74 -5.86 -8.04
N PHE A 139 -11.83 -5.21 -6.88
CA PHE A 139 -10.70 -4.51 -6.26
C PHE A 139 -9.56 -5.44 -5.90
N THR A 140 -9.88 -6.54 -5.23
CA THR A 140 -8.92 -7.58 -4.89
C THR A 140 -8.27 -8.16 -6.13
N GLY A 141 -9.03 -8.49 -7.18
CA GLY A 141 -8.47 -9.02 -8.42
C GLY A 141 -7.53 -8.06 -9.17
N VAL A 142 -7.79 -6.75 -9.10
CA VAL A 142 -6.89 -5.73 -9.66
C VAL A 142 -5.60 -5.59 -8.84
N LEU A 143 -5.70 -5.61 -7.51
CA LEU A 143 -4.52 -5.52 -6.65
C LEU A 143 -3.61 -6.75 -6.80
N ASP A 144 -4.18 -7.95 -6.83
CA ASP A 144 -3.42 -9.19 -6.99
C ASP A 144 -2.65 -9.21 -8.33
N SER A 145 -3.22 -8.62 -9.39
CA SER A 145 -2.54 -8.50 -10.69
C SER A 145 -1.40 -7.48 -10.67
N LEU A 146 -1.58 -6.35 -9.96
CA LEU A 146 -0.54 -5.35 -9.75
C LEU A 146 0.63 -5.90 -8.93
N GLN A 147 0.38 -6.67 -7.87
CA GLN A 147 1.42 -7.29 -7.05
C GLN A 147 2.26 -8.30 -7.85
N THR A 148 1.62 -9.06 -8.75
CA THR A 148 2.30 -10.06 -9.58
C THR A 148 3.17 -9.41 -10.66
N ALA A 149 2.78 -8.23 -11.13
CA ALA A 149 3.56 -7.41 -12.06
C ALA A 149 4.66 -6.63 -11.32
N ARG A 150 5.63 -7.32 -10.70
CA ARG A 150 6.85 -6.70 -10.16
C ARG A 150 7.56 -5.91 -11.28
N GLY A 151 7.36 -4.60 -11.32
CA GLY A 151 7.98 -3.72 -12.31
C GLY A 151 7.56 -2.27 -12.11
N ASP A 152 8.47 -1.52 -11.47
CA ASP A 152 8.52 -0.07 -11.31
C ASP A 152 7.30 0.57 -10.65
N GLY A 153 7.51 1.28 -9.53
CA GLY A 153 6.50 2.00 -8.72
C GLY A 153 5.75 3.13 -9.42
N ASP A 154 5.35 2.94 -10.68
CA ASP A 154 4.44 3.72 -11.50
C ASP A 154 3.09 2.96 -11.65
N GLY A 155 2.64 2.40 -10.53
CA GLY A 155 1.33 1.79 -10.36
C GLY A 155 0.19 2.80 -10.54
N LEU A 156 -1.02 2.31 -10.82
CA LEU A 156 -2.19 3.17 -10.67
C LEU A 156 -2.37 3.53 -9.21
N ASP A 157 -2.56 4.82 -8.91
CA ASP A 157 -2.91 5.25 -7.56
C ASP A 157 -4.26 4.65 -7.12
N GLU A 158 -4.42 4.53 -5.80
CA GLU A 158 -5.57 3.89 -5.16
C GLU A 158 -6.91 4.55 -5.49
N VAL A 159 -6.90 5.86 -5.75
CA VAL A 159 -8.10 6.59 -6.16
C VAL A 159 -8.46 6.25 -7.60
N THR A 160 -7.45 6.14 -8.48
CA THR A 160 -7.63 5.70 -9.86
C THR A 160 -8.16 4.26 -9.91
N ILE A 161 -7.59 3.33 -9.13
CA ILE A 161 -8.08 1.94 -9.02
C ILE A 161 -9.55 1.94 -8.57
N SER A 162 -9.85 2.64 -7.48
CA SER A 162 -11.20 2.74 -6.92
C SER A 162 -12.23 3.26 -7.93
N LEU A 163 -11.87 4.28 -8.72
CA LEU A 163 -12.74 4.86 -9.75
C LEU A 163 -12.96 3.93 -10.94
N LEU A 164 -11.94 3.18 -11.36
CA LEU A 164 -12.07 2.21 -12.46
C LEU A 164 -12.96 1.04 -12.06
N ILE A 165 -12.82 0.52 -10.85
CA ILE A 165 -13.66 -0.57 -10.35
C ILE A 165 -15.10 -0.09 -10.10
N ALA A 166 -15.26 1.13 -9.59
CA ALA A 166 -16.57 1.75 -9.46
C ALA A 166 -17.23 1.95 -10.84
N ALA A 167 -16.47 2.32 -11.86
CA ALA A 167 -16.96 2.43 -13.24
C ALA A 167 -17.36 1.06 -13.83
N LYS A 168 -16.57 0.01 -13.57
CA LYS A 168 -16.88 -1.37 -13.96
C LYS A 168 -18.21 -1.84 -13.39
N ASN A 169 -18.47 -1.50 -12.13
CA ASN A 169 -19.63 -1.94 -11.37
C ASN A 169 -20.81 -0.94 -11.39
N GLU A 170 -20.74 0.10 -12.24
CA GLU A 170 -21.77 1.13 -12.35
C GLU A 170 -22.14 1.81 -11.01
N VAL A 171 -21.16 1.98 -10.12
CA VAL A 171 -21.32 2.59 -8.80
C VAL A 171 -21.50 4.10 -8.93
N LEU A 172 -22.29 4.70 -8.03
CA LEU A 172 -22.43 6.15 -7.98
C LEU A 172 -21.14 6.79 -7.46
N LEU A 173 -20.65 7.83 -8.13
CA LEU A 173 -19.47 8.60 -7.72
C LEU A 173 -19.58 9.08 -6.27
N TYR A 174 -20.79 9.47 -5.84
CA TYR A 174 -21.01 9.90 -4.46
C TYR A 174 -20.71 8.78 -3.45
N ASP A 175 -21.12 7.55 -3.73
CA ASP A 175 -20.97 6.44 -2.78
C ASP A 175 -19.49 6.03 -2.67
N ILE A 176 -18.79 5.83 -3.79
CA ILE A 176 -17.35 5.48 -3.78
C ILE A 176 -16.47 6.61 -3.22
N SER A 177 -16.76 7.89 -3.53
CA SER A 177 -15.96 9.00 -2.99
C SER A 177 -16.23 9.27 -1.52
N LYS A 178 -17.44 8.96 -1.03
CA LYS A 178 -17.74 9.00 0.39
C LYS A 178 -17.03 7.85 1.12
N TRP A 179 -17.15 6.63 0.62
CA TRP A 179 -16.45 5.46 1.17
C TRP A 179 -14.94 5.71 1.26
N GLY A 180 -14.31 6.16 0.17
CA GLY A 180 -12.87 6.40 0.15
C GLY A 180 -12.43 7.49 1.15
N GLU A 181 -13.27 8.50 1.40
CA GLU A 181 -12.99 9.50 2.43
C GLU A 181 -13.18 8.93 3.85
N ASP A 182 -14.24 8.17 4.08
CA ASP A 182 -14.58 7.58 5.39
C ASP A 182 -13.53 6.52 5.82
N VAL A 183 -12.95 5.78 4.87
CA VAL A 183 -11.89 4.79 5.12
C VAL A 183 -10.50 5.42 5.22
N GLY A 184 -10.32 6.64 4.69
CA GLY A 184 -9.04 7.35 4.72
C GLY A 184 -8.16 7.14 3.48
N ILE A 185 -8.73 6.65 2.37
CA ILE A 185 -8.06 6.52 1.07
C ILE A 185 -7.68 7.91 0.53
N ALA A 186 -8.68 8.77 0.32
CA ALA A 186 -8.44 10.13 -0.14
C ALA A 186 -9.66 11.03 0.08
N SER A 187 -9.44 12.34 0.09
CA SER A 187 -10.54 13.32 0.18
C SER A 187 -11.48 13.25 -1.04
N LYS A 188 -12.75 13.64 -0.85
CA LYS A 188 -13.70 13.82 -1.98
C LYS A 188 -13.18 14.74 -3.08
N ALA A 189 -12.39 15.75 -2.72
CA ALA A 189 -11.78 16.66 -3.68
C ALA A 189 -10.70 15.97 -4.54
N THR A 190 -9.99 14.98 -3.99
CA THR A 190 -9.04 14.14 -4.75
C THR A 190 -9.82 13.24 -5.71
N PHE A 191 -10.83 12.50 -5.23
CA PHE A 191 -11.70 11.70 -6.09
C PHE A 191 -12.30 12.50 -7.26
N SER A 192 -12.79 13.72 -7.00
CA SER A 192 -13.35 14.58 -8.05
C SER A 192 -12.31 14.99 -9.12
N ARG A 193 -11.09 15.32 -8.69
CA ARG A 193 -9.99 15.67 -9.60
C ARG A 193 -9.53 14.48 -10.42
N THR A 194 -9.31 13.33 -9.79
CA THR A 194 -8.93 12.08 -10.48
C THR A 194 -10.02 11.65 -11.46
N LYS A 195 -11.29 11.70 -11.05
CA LYS A 195 -12.43 11.44 -11.93
C LYS A 195 -12.43 12.33 -13.17
N THR A 196 -12.23 13.64 -12.99
CA THR A 196 -12.19 14.60 -14.10
C THR A 196 -11.04 14.26 -15.06
N ARG A 197 -9.85 13.94 -14.53
CA ARG A 197 -8.71 13.49 -15.35
C ARG A 197 -9.04 12.24 -16.16
N LEU A 198 -9.65 11.23 -15.54
CA LEU A 198 -10.01 9.98 -16.23
C LEU A 198 -11.11 10.18 -17.29
N GLU A 199 -12.07 11.09 -17.05
CA GLU A 199 -13.06 11.47 -18.06
C GLU A 199 -12.46 12.24 -19.23
N ASP A 200 -11.58 13.22 -18.96
CA ASP A 200 -10.91 14.01 -20.00
C ASP A 200 -10.07 13.13 -20.93
N MET A 201 -9.56 12.01 -20.40
CA MET A 201 -8.82 10.99 -21.15
C MET A 201 -9.73 9.92 -21.79
N GLY A 202 -11.04 9.97 -21.55
CA GLY A 202 -12.02 9.03 -22.10
C GLY A 202 -12.04 7.65 -21.45
N LEU A 203 -11.34 7.43 -20.33
CA LEU A 203 -11.30 6.13 -19.65
C LEU A 203 -12.63 5.84 -18.94
N ILE A 204 -13.24 6.86 -18.34
CA ILE A 204 -14.55 6.76 -17.68
C ILE A 204 -15.52 7.80 -18.24
N ASP A 205 -16.80 7.58 -18.03
CA ASP A 205 -17.89 8.51 -18.31
C ASP A 205 -18.89 8.49 -17.15
N THR A 206 -19.83 9.44 -17.13
CA THR A 206 -20.89 9.52 -16.13
C THR A 206 -22.30 9.61 -16.68
N GLU A 207 -23.19 8.77 -16.14
CA GLU A 207 -24.62 8.82 -16.40
C GLU A 207 -25.35 9.54 -15.27
N LYS A 208 -26.26 10.46 -15.60
CA LYS A 208 -27.08 11.16 -14.60
C LYS A 208 -28.21 10.27 -14.08
N VAL A 209 -28.23 10.07 -12.78
CA VAL A 209 -29.25 9.31 -12.05
C VAL A 209 -30.13 10.27 -11.26
N PRO A 210 -31.43 10.40 -11.60
CA PRO A 210 -32.36 11.22 -10.84
C PRO A 210 -32.45 10.79 -9.37
N ILE A 211 -32.67 11.77 -8.50
CA ILE A 211 -32.95 11.56 -7.07
C ILE A 211 -34.15 12.41 -6.65
N ASP A 212 -34.80 12.04 -5.55
CA ASP A 212 -36.04 12.70 -5.08
C ASP A 212 -35.85 14.19 -4.75
N VAL A 213 -34.69 14.56 -4.19
CA VAL A 213 -34.37 15.94 -3.83
C VAL A 213 -32.91 16.24 -4.14
N GLY A 214 -32.67 17.32 -4.89
CA GLY A 214 -31.33 17.83 -5.18
C GLY A 214 -30.88 17.61 -6.62
N ARG A 215 -29.57 17.64 -6.84
CA ARG A 215 -28.98 17.41 -8.17
C ARG A 215 -28.89 15.91 -8.43
N PRO A 216 -29.11 15.45 -9.69
CA PRO A 216 -28.88 14.06 -10.06
C PRO A 216 -27.50 13.58 -9.60
N ARG A 217 -27.43 12.33 -9.13
CA ARG A 217 -26.15 11.67 -8.86
C ARG A 217 -25.52 11.23 -10.18
N LEU A 218 -24.21 10.98 -10.12
CA LEU A 218 -23.44 10.53 -11.28
C LEU A 218 -23.10 9.05 -11.07
N ARG A 219 -23.58 8.20 -11.98
CA ARG A 219 -23.18 6.79 -12.10
C ARG A 219 -21.92 6.73 -12.95
N LEU A 220 -20.87 6.10 -12.45
CA LEU A 220 -19.62 5.91 -13.18
C LEU A 220 -19.80 4.78 -14.20
N LYS A 221 -19.17 4.91 -15.37
CA LYS A 221 -19.11 3.88 -16.42
C LYS A 221 -17.75 3.94 -17.10
N PHE A 222 -17.35 2.87 -17.79
CA PHE A 222 -16.23 2.98 -18.71
C PHE A 222 -16.58 3.84 -19.92
N GLY A 223 -15.67 4.74 -20.27
CA GLY A 223 -15.71 5.53 -21.49
C GLY A 223 -15.03 4.81 -22.67
N ASP A 224 -13.97 4.03 -22.38
CA ASP A 224 -13.18 3.31 -23.38
C ASP A 224 -13.66 1.85 -23.54
N GLU A 225 -13.80 1.38 -24.78
CA GLU A 225 -14.22 0.00 -25.08
C GLU A 225 -13.22 -1.03 -24.58
N ARG A 226 -11.92 -0.73 -24.62
CA ARG A 226 -10.87 -1.66 -24.17
C ARG A 226 -10.98 -1.98 -22.69
N LEU A 227 -11.47 -1.03 -21.87
CA LEU A 227 -11.75 -1.27 -20.46
C LEU A 227 -13.01 -2.12 -20.25
N ARG A 228 -14.00 -2.04 -21.15
CA ARG A 228 -15.21 -2.88 -21.11
C ARG A 228 -14.92 -4.34 -21.49
N GLU A 229 -14.01 -4.55 -22.43
CA GLU A 229 -13.58 -5.88 -22.87
C GLU A 229 -12.54 -6.52 -21.94
N ALA A 230 -11.88 -5.74 -21.08
CA ALA A 230 -10.85 -6.22 -20.17
C ALA A 230 -11.44 -7.06 -19.02
N ASN A 231 -10.78 -8.18 -18.74
CA ASN A 231 -11.00 -8.90 -17.49
C ASN A 231 -10.47 -8.07 -16.30
N THR A 232 -10.91 -8.40 -15.08
CA THR A 232 -10.53 -7.68 -13.85
C THR A 232 -9.01 -7.61 -13.66
N ASP A 233 -8.31 -8.72 -13.86
CA ASP A 233 -6.86 -8.84 -13.76
C ASP A 233 -6.10 -7.98 -14.80
N GLN A 234 -6.74 -7.68 -15.94
CA GLN A 234 -6.17 -6.88 -17.02
C GLN A 234 -6.46 -5.38 -16.87
N LEU A 235 -7.40 -5.00 -16.00
CA LEU A 235 -7.92 -3.64 -15.91
C LEU A 235 -6.81 -2.63 -15.60
N ALA A 236 -5.93 -2.96 -14.65
CA ALA A 236 -4.80 -2.11 -14.29
C ALA A 236 -3.85 -1.88 -15.48
N SER A 237 -3.39 -2.96 -16.10
CA SER A 237 -2.46 -2.87 -17.23
C SER A 237 -3.08 -2.14 -18.43
N VAL A 238 -4.36 -2.36 -18.72
CA VAL A 238 -5.05 -1.60 -19.78
C VAL A 238 -5.08 -0.12 -19.41
N ALA A 239 -5.53 0.24 -18.21
CA ALA A 239 -5.60 1.64 -17.79
C ALA A 239 -4.23 2.33 -17.78
N GLN A 240 -3.16 1.69 -17.29
CA GLN A 240 -1.79 2.23 -17.35
C GLN A 240 -1.37 2.55 -18.79
N ASN A 241 -1.61 1.63 -19.73
CA ASN A 241 -1.30 1.85 -21.14
C ASN A 241 -2.09 3.01 -21.77
N LEU A 242 -3.24 3.38 -21.20
CA LEU A 242 -4.04 4.52 -21.65
C LEU A 242 -3.64 5.84 -20.98
N LEU A 243 -2.97 5.76 -19.82
CA LEU A 243 -2.53 6.93 -19.06
C LEU A 243 -1.16 7.46 -19.50
N ASN A 244 -0.40 6.63 -20.22
CA ASN A 244 0.93 6.93 -20.76
C ASN A 244 0.90 7.62 -22.14
#